data_AF-A0A0G0BCY2-F1
#
_entry.id   AF-A0A0G0BCY2-F1
#
_cell.length_a   1.000
_cell.length_b   1.000
_cell.length_c   1.000
_cell.angle_alpha   90.00
_cell.angle_beta   90.00
_cell.angle_gamma   90.00
#
_symmetry.space_group_name_H-M   'P 1'
#
loop_
_entity.id
_entity.type
_entity.pdbx_description
1 polymer ?
#
loop_
_entity_poly.entity_id
_entity_poly.type
_entity_poly.pdbx_seq_one_letter_code
_entity_poly.pdbx_strand_id
1 'polypeptide(L)'
;MLISIPVSVLDRCPLKEGQLVDFNTPFLEKKVEEEINISVAKNLDVSPQKIFHYLKKFVGESIEKNEIIAINKGMFTTKKIVSKYSGLIKEINHSDGSITILSKAKIENTINSFFKGKVDKINKNEISIEVNEGEQLPAKNVSHNFGGKTFYSDNNSDFLSENVFNSIIVCENITSYLKAKAEALGCQGFLSLSKLTEESGIPCAQFKNINDYKKIIKLKFPYCTIVNTSSIIYFYQ
;
A
#
# COMPACT_ATOMS: atom_id res chain seq x y z
N MET A 1 -11.67 -0.07 -23.64
CA MET A 1 -11.68 -1.31 -22.81
C MET A 1 -11.85 -0.93 -21.35
N LEU A 2 -12.46 -1.79 -20.52
CA LEU A 2 -12.55 -1.57 -19.07
C LEU A 2 -11.59 -2.52 -18.33
N ILE A 3 -10.78 -1.97 -17.43
CA ILE A 3 -9.90 -2.71 -16.52
C ILE A 3 -10.57 -2.71 -15.14
N SER A 4 -10.70 -3.89 -14.54
CA SER A 4 -11.30 -4.04 -13.21
C SER A 4 -10.21 -4.17 -12.15
N ILE A 5 -10.17 -3.21 -11.22
CA ILE A 5 -9.14 -3.11 -10.16
C ILE A 5 -9.80 -3.40 -8.81
N PRO A 6 -9.38 -4.45 -8.08
CA PRO A 6 -9.93 -4.75 -6.76
C PRO A 6 -9.51 -3.70 -5.73
N VAL A 7 -10.42 -3.37 -4.82
CA VAL A 7 -10.23 -2.44 -3.70
C VAL A 7 -10.62 -3.13 -2.39
N SER A 8 -9.77 -3.00 -1.38
CA SER A 8 -10.08 -3.47 -0.03
C SER A 8 -11.12 -2.54 0.63
N VAL A 9 -12.11 -3.13 1.30
CA VAL A 9 -13.15 -2.39 2.03
C VAL A 9 -12.59 -1.61 3.23
N LEU A 10 -11.41 -2.00 3.72
CA LEU A 10 -10.76 -1.37 4.87
C LEU A 10 -9.95 -0.13 4.49
N ASP A 11 -9.52 -0.06 3.23
CA ASP A 11 -8.69 1.02 2.73
C ASP A 11 -9.57 2.14 2.16
N ARG A 12 -9.09 3.38 2.26
CA ARG A 12 -9.78 4.50 1.62
C ARG A 12 -9.25 4.69 0.20
N CYS A 13 -10.13 4.67 -0.79
CA CYS A 13 -9.79 5.11 -2.14
C CYS A 13 -10.05 6.62 -2.29
N PRO A 14 -9.04 7.45 -2.62
CA PRO A 14 -9.21 8.89 -2.79
C PRO A 14 -9.62 9.28 -4.23
N LEU A 15 -9.70 8.33 -5.16
CA LEU A 15 -10.07 8.58 -6.56
C LEU A 15 -11.54 9.01 -6.72
N LYS A 16 -11.84 9.68 -7.83
CA LYS A 16 -13.20 10.10 -8.21
C LYS A 16 -13.57 9.61 -9.61
N GLU A 17 -14.85 9.38 -9.85
CA GLU A 17 -15.36 9.09 -11.19
C GLU A 17 -15.02 10.21 -12.17
N GLY A 18 -14.64 9.85 -13.39
CA GLY A 18 -14.16 10.75 -14.44
C GLY A 18 -12.71 11.22 -14.28
N GLN A 19 -12.02 10.92 -13.17
CA GLN A 19 -10.64 11.33 -12.95
C GLN A 19 -9.66 10.61 -13.88
N LEU A 20 -8.71 11.34 -14.45
CA LEU A 20 -7.54 10.76 -15.11
C LEU A 20 -6.51 10.32 -14.06
N VAL A 21 -6.03 9.09 -14.19
CA VAL A 21 -5.13 8.42 -13.25
C VAL A 21 -3.87 7.98 -13.97
N ASP A 22 -2.73 8.19 -13.33
CA ASP A 22 -1.42 7.71 -13.75
C ASP A 22 -0.67 7.01 -12.60
N PHE A 23 0.54 6.53 -12.87
CA PHE A 23 1.35 5.79 -11.90
C PHE A 23 1.82 6.60 -10.68
N ASN A 24 1.62 7.92 -10.68
CA ASN A 24 1.95 8.79 -9.54
C ASN A 24 0.69 9.19 -8.75
N THR A 25 -0.49 8.83 -9.25
CA THR A 25 -1.77 9.19 -8.64
C THR A 25 -2.06 8.29 -7.44
N PRO A 26 -2.33 8.83 -6.25
CA PRO A 26 -2.77 8.06 -5.08
C PRO A 26 -4.01 7.20 -5.36
N PHE A 27 -3.91 5.89 -5.10
CA PHE A 27 -5.00 4.93 -5.30
C PHE A 27 -5.58 4.40 -3.99
N LEU A 28 -4.74 4.13 -2.98
CA LEU A 28 -5.17 3.67 -1.66
C LEU A 28 -4.48 4.43 -0.55
N GLU A 29 -5.26 4.81 0.46
CA GLU A 29 -4.79 5.33 1.73
C GLU A 29 -5.04 4.27 2.81
N LYS A 30 -3.96 3.70 3.35
CA LYS A 30 -4.03 2.79 4.49
C LYS A 30 -4.17 3.60 5.78
N LYS A 31 -5.23 3.29 6.52
CA LYS A 31 -5.45 3.79 7.88
C LYS A 31 -4.79 2.82 8.85
N VAL A 32 -3.79 3.30 9.58
CA VAL A 32 -3.22 2.55 10.69
C VAL A 32 -3.73 3.18 11.98
N GLU A 33 -4.36 2.36 12.80
CA GLU A 33 -4.65 2.69 14.19
C GLU A 33 -3.53 2.09 15.02
N GLU A 34 -2.89 2.92 15.85
CA GLU A 34 -1.82 2.47 16.75
C GLU A 34 -2.35 2.45 18.18
N GLU A 35 -2.04 1.38 18.91
CA GLU A 35 -2.26 1.32 20.35
C GLU A 35 -1.05 1.89 21.08
N ILE A 36 -1.27 3.00 21.78
CA ILE A 36 -0.22 3.76 22.45
C ILE A 36 -0.39 3.57 23.95
N ASN A 37 0.58 2.91 24.58
CA ASN A 37 0.61 2.77 26.03
C ASN A 37 1.37 3.94 26.68
N ILE A 38 0.75 4.57 27.67
CA ILE A 38 1.34 5.63 28.49
C ILE A 38 1.33 5.18 29.95
N SER A 39 2.51 4.97 30.53
CA SER A 39 2.64 4.65 31.96
C SER A 39 2.41 5.90 32.83
N VAL A 40 1.20 6.07 33.36
CA VAL A 40 0.81 7.23 34.18
C VAL A 40 1.51 7.21 35.53
N ALA A 41 1.55 6.04 36.18
CA ALA A 41 2.22 5.85 37.46
C ALA A 41 3.70 6.26 37.41
N LYS A 42 4.44 5.79 36.40
CA LYS A 42 5.86 6.11 36.23
C LYS A 42 6.08 7.60 35.91
N ASN A 43 5.27 8.18 35.04
CA ASN A 43 5.42 9.57 34.63
C ASN A 43 5.04 10.58 35.74
N LEU A 44 4.07 10.24 36.60
CA LEU A 44 3.67 11.07 37.74
C LEU A 44 4.40 10.73 39.05
N ASP A 45 5.15 9.64 39.09
CA ASP A 45 5.84 9.12 40.28
C ASP A 45 4.84 8.80 41.41
N VAL A 46 3.85 7.97 41.09
CA VAL A 46 2.76 7.56 41.99
C VAL A 46 2.54 6.05 41.92
N SER A 47 1.92 5.47 42.96
CA SER A 47 1.56 4.05 42.94
C SER A 47 0.55 3.75 41.81
N PRO A 48 0.71 2.63 41.06
CA PRO A 48 -0.26 2.14 40.07
C PRO A 48 -1.71 2.15 40.56
N GLN A 49 -1.95 1.73 41.80
CA GLN A 49 -3.29 1.65 42.37
C GLN A 49 -3.97 3.02 42.55
N LYS A 50 -3.20 4.10 42.54
CA LYS A 50 -3.68 5.46 42.79
C LYS A 50 -3.88 6.28 41.51
N ILE A 51 -3.60 5.74 40.32
CA ILE A 51 -3.64 6.52 39.06
C ILE A 51 -4.99 7.22 38.83
N PHE A 52 -6.11 6.60 39.22
CA PHE A 52 -7.46 7.15 39.04
C PHE A 52 -7.69 8.49 39.76
N HIS A 53 -6.94 8.77 40.84
CA HIS A 53 -7.02 10.07 41.52
C HIS A 53 -6.40 11.22 40.71
N TYR A 54 -5.52 10.89 39.76
CA TYR A 54 -4.73 11.85 39.01
C TYR A 54 -5.18 11.97 37.55
N LEU A 55 -5.89 10.96 37.02
CA LEU A 55 -6.45 10.98 35.68
C LEU A 55 -7.49 12.10 35.52
N LYS A 56 -7.45 12.75 34.36
CA LYS A 56 -8.45 13.72 33.89
C LYS A 56 -9.36 13.15 32.81
N LYS A 57 -9.02 11.96 32.32
CA LYS A 57 -9.72 11.26 31.25
C LYS A 57 -9.89 9.77 31.58
N PHE A 58 -11.00 9.19 31.15
CA PHE A 58 -11.41 7.82 31.45
C PHE A 58 -11.65 7.00 30.18
N VAL A 59 -11.79 5.68 30.33
CA VAL A 59 -12.10 4.76 29.22
C VAL A 59 -13.34 5.24 28.48
N GLY A 60 -13.25 5.24 27.14
CA GLY A 60 -14.31 5.71 26.25
C GLY A 60 -14.24 7.20 25.92
N GLU A 61 -13.41 7.99 26.61
CA GLU A 61 -13.24 9.40 26.30
C GLU A 61 -12.20 9.64 25.20
N SER A 62 -12.46 10.66 24.36
CA SER A 62 -11.51 11.16 23.38
C SER A 62 -10.49 12.09 24.02
N ILE A 63 -9.25 11.99 23.54
CA ILE A 63 -8.12 12.85 23.86
C ILE A 63 -7.66 13.55 22.58
N GLU A 64 -7.31 14.83 22.66
CA GLU A 64 -6.61 15.56 21.62
C GLU A 64 -5.11 15.71 21.91
N LYS A 65 -4.31 15.88 20.85
CA LYS A 65 -2.89 16.22 20.98
C LYS A 65 -2.73 17.49 21.82
N ASN A 66 -1.76 17.47 22.74
CA ASN A 66 -1.47 18.50 23.73
C ASN A 66 -2.52 18.66 24.86
N GLU A 67 -3.51 17.78 24.93
CA GLU A 67 -4.46 17.76 26.05
C GLU A 67 -3.83 17.15 27.31
N ILE A 68 -4.22 17.64 28.49
CA ILE A 68 -3.75 17.11 29.77
C ILE A 68 -4.53 15.83 30.09
N ILE A 69 -3.82 14.71 30.20
CA ILE A 69 -4.40 13.40 30.51
C ILE A 69 -4.41 13.14 32.02
N ALA A 70 -3.37 13.58 32.73
CA ALA A 70 -3.24 13.36 34.16
C ALA A 70 -2.46 14.49 34.82
N ILE A 71 -2.78 14.78 36.08
CA ILE A 71 -2.13 15.84 36.86
C ILE A 71 -1.99 15.45 38.32
N ASN A 72 -0.79 15.61 38.85
CA ASN A 72 -0.48 15.48 40.28
C ASN A 72 -0.06 16.85 40.82
N LYS A 73 -0.90 17.44 41.68
CA LYS A 73 -0.64 18.72 42.36
C LYS A 73 -0.17 18.43 43.78
N GLY A 74 1.12 18.65 44.03
CA GLY A 74 1.70 18.65 45.37
C GLY A 74 1.73 20.05 45.99
N MET A 75 2.22 20.14 47.22
CA MET A 75 2.29 21.39 47.98
C MET A 75 3.31 22.39 47.40
N PHE A 76 4.31 21.91 46.65
CA PHE A 76 5.39 22.73 46.07
C PHE A 76 5.63 22.50 44.57
N THR A 77 5.07 21.44 43.97
CA THR A 77 5.28 21.10 42.55
C THR A 77 4.02 20.54 41.91
N THR A 78 3.86 20.76 40.60
CA THR A 78 2.79 20.15 39.80
C THR A 78 3.41 19.36 38.65
N LYS A 79 3.16 18.05 38.61
CA LYS A 79 3.51 17.19 37.47
C LYS A 79 2.27 16.99 36.60
N LYS A 80 2.41 17.12 35.29
CA LYS A 80 1.33 16.91 34.32
C LYS A 80 1.79 15.98 33.20
N ILE A 81 0.90 15.10 32.77
CA ILE A 81 1.06 14.31 31.55
C ILE A 81 0.21 14.97 30.48
N VAL A 82 0.87 15.34 29.39
CA VAL A 82 0.24 15.92 28.21
C VAL A 82 0.28 14.88 27.09
N SER A 83 -0.84 14.69 26.41
CA SER A 83 -0.92 13.76 25.29
C SER A 83 -0.07 14.22 24.12
N LYS A 84 0.72 13.31 23.54
CA LYS A 84 1.38 13.54 22.25
C LYS A 84 0.50 13.17 21.06
N TYR A 85 -0.65 12.53 21.31
CA TYR A 85 -1.49 11.89 20.32
C TYR A 85 -2.96 12.27 20.51
N SER A 86 -3.73 12.28 19.42
CA SER A 86 -5.19 12.32 19.49
C SER A 86 -5.73 10.90 19.37
N GLY A 87 -6.77 10.55 20.11
CA GLY A 87 -7.28 9.17 20.15
C GLY A 87 -8.42 8.96 21.15
N LEU A 88 -8.74 7.70 21.40
CA LEU A 88 -9.73 7.27 22.39
C LEU A 88 -9.03 6.44 23.47
N ILE A 89 -9.33 6.69 24.74
CA ILE A 89 -8.84 5.80 25.81
C ILE A 89 -9.57 4.47 25.70
N LYS A 90 -8.84 3.42 25.33
CA LYS A 90 -9.34 2.05 25.21
C LYS A 90 -9.30 1.32 26.56
N GLU A 91 -8.23 1.55 27.33
CA GLU A 91 -7.99 0.81 28.56
C GLU A 91 -7.26 1.67 29.60
N ILE A 92 -7.56 1.42 30.88
CA ILE A 92 -6.78 1.91 32.02
C ILE A 92 -6.39 0.67 32.85
N ASN A 93 -5.10 0.39 32.90
CA ASN A 93 -4.57 -0.74 33.65
C ASN A 93 -4.13 -0.29 35.06
N HIS A 94 -4.89 -0.73 36.05
CA HIS A 94 -4.68 -0.39 37.46
C HIS A 94 -3.54 -1.17 38.12
N SER A 95 -3.09 -2.27 37.50
CA SER A 95 -2.03 -3.13 38.03
C SER A 95 -0.64 -2.54 37.77
N ASP A 96 -0.41 -2.02 36.55
CA ASP A 96 0.87 -1.41 36.15
C ASP A 96 0.82 0.13 36.12
N GLY A 97 -0.37 0.71 36.25
CA GLY A 97 -0.56 2.15 36.30
C GLY A 97 -0.49 2.81 34.92
N SER A 98 -0.84 2.10 33.86
CA SER A 98 -0.80 2.59 32.47
C SER A 98 -2.18 2.85 31.88
N ILE A 99 -2.21 3.61 30.78
CA ILE A 99 -3.38 3.78 29.94
C ILE A 99 -3.03 3.39 28.50
N THR A 100 -3.99 2.81 27.79
CA THR A 100 -3.87 2.50 26.37
C THR A 100 -4.80 3.43 25.58
N ILE A 101 -4.21 4.19 24.68
CA ILE A 101 -4.91 5.09 23.76
C ILE A 101 -4.92 4.42 22.38
N LEU A 102 -6.11 4.23 21.82
CA LEU A 102 -6.25 3.93 20.41
C LEU A 102 -6.12 5.25 19.64
N SER A 103 -5.01 5.44 18.93
CA SER A 103 -4.78 6.68 18.18
C SER A 103 -5.83 6.84 17.07
N LYS A 104 -6.23 8.08 16.79
CA LYS A 104 -7.07 8.35 15.60
C LYS A 104 -6.29 7.87 14.38
N ALA A 105 -6.92 7.03 13.56
CA ALA A 105 -6.36 6.51 12.31
C ALA A 105 -5.64 7.62 11.53
N LYS A 106 -4.32 7.52 11.46
CA LYS A 106 -3.51 8.41 10.62
C LYS A 106 -3.35 7.74 9.26
N ILE A 107 -3.46 8.52 8.19
CA ILE A 107 -3.02 8.04 6.86
C ILE A 107 -1.50 7.94 6.96
N GLU A 108 -1.00 6.73 7.14
CA GLU A 108 0.44 6.49 7.22
C GLU A 108 1.03 6.20 5.85
N ASN A 109 0.31 5.45 5.02
CA ASN A 109 0.83 4.98 3.74
C ASN A 109 -0.17 5.22 2.62
N THR A 110 0.28 6.01 1.64
CA THR A 110 -0.39 6.19 0.36
C THR A 110 0.25 5.25 -0.65
N ILE A 111 -0.57 4.41 -1.29
CA ILE A 111 -0.14 3.55 -2.39
C ILE A 111 -0.59 4.22 -3.69
N ASN A 112 0.36 4.49 -4.57
CA ASN A 112 0.07 5.02 -5.91
C ASN A 112 -0.56 3.94 -6.80
N SER A 113 -1.22 4.41 -7.85
CA SER A 113 -1.89 3.56 -8.83
C SER A 113 -0.87 2.72 -9.61
N PHE A 114 -1.16 1.44 -9.80
CA PHE A 114 -0.41 0.54 -10.68
C PHE A 114 -1.09 0.39 -12.07
N PHE A 115 -1.94 1.35 -12.40
CA PHE A 115 -2.74 1.41 -13.62
C PHE A 115 -2.84 2.85 -14.09
N LYS A 116 -3.13 3.03 -15.37
CA LYS A 116 -3.33 4.33 -16.02
C LYS A 116 -4.63 4.30 -16.82
N GLY A 117 -5.37 5.40 -16.82
CA GLY A 117 -6.62 5.51 -17.56
C GLY A 117 -7.57 6.53 -16.93
N LYS A 118 -8.84 6.45 -17.30
CA LYS A 118 -9.90 7.28 -16.73
C LYS A 118 -10.76 6.44 -15.79
N VAL A 119 -11.06 6.93 -14.59
CA VAL A 119 -11.99 6.25 -13.69
C VAL A 119 -13.38 6.30 -14.30
N ASP A 120 -13.93 5.14 -14.65
CA ASP A 120 -15.29 5.01 -15.15
C ASP A 120 -16.28 4.95 -13.98
N LYS A 121 -16.06 3.99 -13.07
CA LYS A 121 -16.96 3.73 -11.96
C LYS A 121 -16.23 3.29 -10.70
N ILE A 122 -16.70 3.75 -9.54
CA ILE A 122 -16.17 3.34 -8.23
C ILE A 122 -17.25 2.55 -7.48
N ASN A 123 -16.98 1.28 -7.21
CA ASN A 123 -17.80 0.43 -6.35
C ASN A 123 -17.09 0.16 -5.01
N LYS A 124 -17.79 -0.46 -4.07
CA LYS A 124 -17.26 -0.73 -2.71
C LYS A 124 -15.99 -1.59 -2.69
N ASN A 125 -15.86 -2.53 -3.63
CA ASN A 125 -14.78 -3.52 -3.65
C ASN A 125 -13.96 -3.50 -4.95
N GLU A 126 -14.28 -2.61 -5.89
CA GLU A 126 -13.70 -2.60 -7.22
C GLU A 126 -13.82 -1.21 -7.87
N ILE A 127 -12.84 -0.86 -8.69
CA ILE A 127 -12.88 0.32 -9.56
C ILE A 127 -12.75 -0.14 -11.01
N SER A 128 -13.58 0.41 -11.88
CA SER A 128 -13.48 0.23 -13.33
C SER A 128 -12.71 1.39 -13.94
N ILE A 129 -11.65 1.08 -14.69
CA ILE A 129 -10.80 2.05 -15.39
C ILE A 129 -11.02 1.91 -16.90
N GLU A 130 -11.46 2.99 -17.53
CA GLU A 130 -11.58 3.11 -18.97
C GLU A 130 -10.21 3.45 -19.59
N VAL A 131 -9.84 2.65 -20.59
CA VAL A 131 -8.65 2.85 -21.44
C VAL A 131 -9.05 2.77 -22.91
N ASN A 132 -8.25 3.37 -23.80
CA ASN A 132 -8.62 3.52 -25.21
C ASN A 132 -8.69 2.15 -25.90
N GLU A 133 -7.55 1.48 -26.01
CA GLU A 133 -7.43 0.17 -26.65
C GLU A 133 -6.61 -0.75 -25.75
N GLY A 134 -6.86 -2.05 -25.85
CA GLY A 134 -6.11 -3.02 -25.09
C GLY A 134 -6.55 -4.45 -25.31
N GLU A 135 -5.82 -5.35 -24.65
CA GLU A 135 -5.98 -6.79 -24.70
C GLU A 135 -6.01 -7.35 -23.29
N GLN A 136 -6.89 -8.31 -23.08
CA GLN A 136 -7.05 -9.01 -21.81
C GLN A 136 -6.60 -10.45 -21.97
N LEU A 137 -5.67 -10.88 -21.11
CA LEU A 137 -5.04 -12.20 -21.19
C LEU A 137 -5.04 -12.90 -19.84
N PRO A 138 -5.18 -14.23 -19.79
CA PRO A 138 -5.04 -14.97 -18.55
C PRO A 138 -3.57 -15.09 -18.12
N ALA A 139 -3.33 -14.89 -16.83
CA ALA A 139 -2.07 -15.23 -16.17
C ALA A 139 -2.12 -16.65 -15.57
N LYS A 140 -0.94 -17.22 -15.30
CA LYS A 140 -0.81 -18.53 -14.63
C LYS A 140 -0.36 -18.41 -13.17
N ASN A 141 0.74 -17.72 -12.94
CA ASN A 141 1.27 -17.45 -11.60
C ASN A 141 1.37 -15.93 -11.47
N VAL A 142 0.76 -15.34 -10.45
CA VAL A 142 0.83 -13.91 -10.17
C VAL A 142 1.15 -13.75 -8.71
N SER A 143 2.23 -13.03 -8.39
CA SER A 143 2.59 -12.83 -6.98
C SER A 143 1.71 -11.79 -6.30
N HIS A 144 1.53 -10.62 -6.91
CA HIS A 144 0.78 -9.48 -6.36
C HIS A 144 0.04 -8.72 -7.47
N ASN A 145 -0.78 -7.72 -7.10
CA ASN A 145 -1.29 -6.76 -8.09
C ASN A 145 -0.17 -5.76 -8.42
N PHE A 146 0.12 -5.55 -9.69
CA PHE A 146 1.15 -4.60 -10.13
C PHE A 146 0.91 -4.18 -11.58
N GLY A 147 1.67 -3.20 -12.05
CA GLY A 147 1.54 -2.68 -13.41
C GLY A 147 2.40 -1.44 -13.60
N GLY A 148 2.50 -0.99 -14.84
CA GLY A 148 3.44 0.06 -15.21
C GLY A 148 3.62 0.21 -16.70
N LYS A 149 4.60 1.02 -17.09
CA LYS A 149 5.10 1.09 -18.46
C LYS A 149 5.77 -0.23 -18.82
N THR A 150 5.51 -0.79 -19.99
CA THR A 150 6.15 -2.03 -20.42
C THR A 150 7.50 -1.76 -21.09
N PHE A 151 8.48 -2.60 -20.81
CA PHE A 151 9.70 -2.73 -21.59
C PHE A 151 9.78 -4.15 -22.13
N TYR A 152 9.69 -4.29 -23.46
CA TYR A 152 9.76 -5.58 -24.12
C TYR A 152 11.22 -5.95 -24.36
N SER A 153 11.71 -6.95 -23.63
CA SER A 153 13.07 -7.45 -23.76
C SER A 153 13.08 -8.71 -24.62
N ASP A 154 13.95 -8.68 -25.62
CA ASP A 154 14.42 -9.84 -26.38
C ASP A 154 15.88 -10.19 -26.00
N ASN A 155 16.43 -11.24 -26.62
CA ASN A 155 17.80 -11.72 -26.34
C ASN A 155 18.90 -10.70 -26.66
N ASN A 156 18.61 -9.66 -27.45
CA ASN A 156 19.57 -8.63 -27.87
C ASN A 156 19.28 -7.26 -27.21
N SER A 157 18.36 -7.21 -26.25
CA SER A 157 17.93 -5.95 -25.67
C SER A 157 18.98 -5.40 -24.71
N ASP A 158 19.40 -4.17 -24.96
CA ASP A 158 20.24 -3.44 -24.02
C ASP A 158 19.41 -2.94 -22.84
N PHE A 159 19.67 -3.51 -21.67
CA PHE A 159 19.13 -3.03 -20.39
C PHE A 159 19.82 -1.71 -20.01
N LEU A 160 19.38 -0.63 -20.65
CA LEU A 160 19.73 0.74 -20.33
C LEU A 160 18.78 1.27 -19.25
N SER A 161 19.31 2.08 -18.33
CA SER A 161 18.55 2.62 -17.18
C SER A 161 17.27 3.34 -17.62
N GLU A 162 17.31 4.10 -18.70
CA GLU A 162 16.17 4.86 -19.26
C GLU A 162 14.98 3.99 -19.69
N ASN A 163 15.23 2.73 -20.06
CA ASN A 163 14.21 1.80 -20.53
C ASN A 163 13.66 0.91 -19.41
N VAL A 164 14.51 0.62 -18.42
CA VAL A 164 14.23 -0.32 -17.33
C VAL A 164 13.65 0.38 -16.12
N PHE A 165 14.06 1.61 -15.83
CA PHE A 165 13.58 2.33 -14.66
C PHE A 165 12.07 2.55 -14.73
N ASN A 166 11.37 2.19 -13.65
CA ASN A 166 9.92 2.29 -13.54
C ASN A 166 9.12 1.53 -14.61
N SER A 167 9.69 0.44 -15.16
CA SER A 167 9.02 -0.40 -16.16
C SER A 167 8.78 -1.85 -15.71
N ILE A 168 7.79 -2.47 -16.34
CA ILE A 168 7.51 -3.91 -16.28
C ILE A 168 8.25 -4.59 -17.42
N ILE A 169 9.17 -5.47 -17.07
CA ILE A 169 9.97 -6.21 -18.05
C ILE A 169 9.14 -7.36 -18.60
N VAL A 170 8.83 -7.29 -19.90
CA VAL A 170 8.08 -8.32 -20.62
C VAL A 170 9.06 -9.12 -21.48
N CYS A 171 9.18 -10.43 -21.22
CA CYS A 171 10.17 -11.27 -21.90
C CYS A 171 9.69 -12.73 -22.01
N GLU A 172 10.35 -13.54 -22.85
CA GLU A 172 10.07 -14.98 -22.89
C GLU A 172 10.71 -15.67 -21.68
N ASN A 173 12.02 -15.45 -21.53
CA ASN A 173 12.86 -15.95 -20.45
C ASN A 173 13.81 -14.83 -20.02
N ILE A 174 14.23 -14.86 -18.76
CA ILE A 174 15.24 -13.94 -18.24
C ILE A 174 16.26 -14.71 -17.42
N THR A 175 17.55 -14.45 -17.68
CA THR A 175 18.63 -15.05 -16.89
C THR A 175 18.75 -14.36 -15.54
N SER A 176 19.30 -15.03 -14.54
CA SER A 176 19.51 -14.43 -13.21
C SER A 176 20.36 -13.16 -13.27
N TYR A 177 21.32 -13.10 -14.19
CA TYR A 177 22.13 -11.90 -14.43
C TYR A 177 21.30 -10.71 -14.93
N LEU A 178 20.47 -10.92 -15.95
CA LEU A 178 19.61 -9.85 -16.50
C LEU A 178 18.51 -9.44 -15.52
N LYS A 179 17.97 -10.40 -14.77
CA LYS A 179 17.02 -10.13 -13.68
C LYS A 179 17.65 -9.21 -12.64
N ALA A 180 18.81 -9.59 -12.08
CA ALA A 180 19.52 -8.78 -11.09
C ALA A 180 19.90 -7.39 -11.63
N LYS A 181 20.32 -7.31 -12.90
CA LYS A 181 20.59 -6.03 -13.56
C LYS A 181 19.33 -5.17 -13.66
N ALA A 182 18.20 -5.75 -14.06
CA ALA A 182 16.95 -5.01 -14.19
C ALA A 182 16.43 -4.48 -12.84
N GLU A 183 16.55 -5.30 -11.80
CA GLU A 183 16.22 -4.92 -10.42
C GLU A 183 17.10 -3.75 -9.94
N ALA A 184 18.42 -3.83 -10.16
CA ALA A 184 19.36 -2.76 -9.81
C ALA A 184 19.09 -1.45 -10.56
N LEU A 185 18.51 -1.55 -11.76
CA LEU A 185 18.11 -0.41 -12.58
C LEU A 185 16.70 0.13 -12.24
N GLY A 186 16.00 -0.47 -11.28
CA GLY A 186 14.72 0.01 -10.77
C GLY A 186 13.49 -0.40 -11.59
N CYS A 187 13.49 -1.62 -12.16
CA CYS A 187 12.27 -2.18 -12.72
C CYS A 187 11.19 -2.39 -11.64
N GLN A 188 9.92 -2.34 -12.03
CA GLN A 188 8.76 -2.44 -11.13
C GLN A 188 8.10 -3.82 -11.14
N GLY A 189 8.52 -4.71 -12.06
CA GLY A 189 8.01 -6.08 -12.10
C GLY A 189 8.43 -6.83 -13.35
N PHE A 190 8.17 -8.14 -13.34
CA PHE A 190 8.46 -9.05 -14.44
C PHE A 190 7.20 -9.74 -14.95
N LEU A 191 7.10 -9.88 -16.26
CA LEU A 191 6.07 -10.68 -16.90
C LEU A 191 6.72 -11.59 -17.96
N SER A 192 6.77 -12.89 -17.66
CA SER A 192 7.53 -13.87 -18.46
C SER A 192 6.72 -15.11 -18.86
N LEU A 193 7.22 -15.87 -19.84
CA LEU A 193 6.66 -17.19 -20.16
C LEU A 193 7.19 -18.27 -19.21
N SER A 194 8.46 -18.16 -18.80
CA SER A 194 9.02 -18.99 -17.72
C SER A 194 8.52 -18.56 -16.35
N LYS A 195 8.45 -19.52 -15.42
CA LYS A 195 8.13 -19.24 -14.03
C LYS A 195 9.32 -18.54 -13.37
N LEU A 196 9.04 -17.45 -12.66
CA LEU A 196 10.01 -16.74 -11.83
C LEU A 196 9.65 -16.90 -10.35
N THR A 197 10.67 -16.93 -9.50
CA THR A 197 10.55 -16.87 -8.04
C THR A 197 10.70 -15.43 -7.56
N GLU A 198 9.82 -15.04 -6.64
CA GLU A 198 9.82 -13.73 -5.99
C GLU A 198 10.85 -13.73 -4.85
N GLU A 199 12.13 -13.69 -5.21
CA GLU A 199 13.25 -13.73 -4.24
C GLU A 199 13.62 -12.34 -3.69
N SER A 200 13.32 -11.29 -4.45
CA SER A 200 13.77 -9.90 -4.22
C SER A 200 12.64 -8.94 -3.84
N GLY A 201 11.40 -9.44 -3.67
CA GLY A 201 10.21 -8.61 -3.42
C GLY A 201 9.70 -7.84 -4.64
N ILE A 202 10.33 -8.00 -5.81
CA ILE A 202 9.85 -7.44 -7.07
C ILE A 202 8.76 -8.35 -7.65
N PRO A 203 7.55 -7.82 -7.92
CA PRO A 203 6.42 -8.65 -8.32
C PRO A 203 6.64 -9.29 -9.69
N CYS A 204 6.12 -10.50 -9.83
CA CYS A 204 6.24 -11.26 -11.07
C CYS A 204 4.92 -11.92 -11.47
N ALA A 205 4.73 -12.05 -12.78
CA ALA A 205 3.62 -12.78 -13.36
C ALA A 205 4.09 -13.67 -14.51
N GLN A 206 3.34 -14.75 -14.75
CA GLN A 206 3.61 -15.68 -15.82
C GLN A 206 2.46 -15.69 -16.84
N PHE A 207 2.79 -15.56 -18.13
CA PHE A 207 1.84 -15.81 -19.22
C PHE A 207 1.31 -17.24 -19.17
N LYS A 208 0.00 -17.41 -19.37
CA LYS A 208 -0.60 -18.74 -19.43
C LYS A 208 -0.30 -19.46 -20.75
N ASN A 209 -0.30 -18.73 -21.88
CA ASN A 209 -0.13 -19.30 -23.21
C ASN A 209 0.99 -18.60 -24.01
N ILE A 210 1.74 -19.39 -24.79
CA ILE A 210 2.80 -18.87 -25.68
C ILE A 210 2.25 -17.99 -26.82
N ASN A 211 1.04 -18.28 -27.30
CA ASN A 211 0.41 -17.51 -28.37
C ASN A 211 0.06 -16.08 -27.91
N ASP A 212 -0.37 -15.94 -26.65
CA ASP A 212 -0.68 -14.64 -26.05
C ASP A 212 0.58 -13.78 -25.92
N TYR A 213 1.68 -14.37 -25.46
CA TYR A 213 2.99 -13.72 -25.46
C TYR A 213 3.41 -13.26 -26.87
N LYS A 214 3.34 -14.16 -27.86
CA LYS A 214 3.69 -13.85 -29.25
C LYS A 214 2.83 -12.72 -29.84
N LYS A 215 1.55 -12.66 -29.46
CA LYS A 215 0.63 -11.58 -29.86
C LYS A 215 1.08 -10.24 -29.26
N ILE A 216 1.30 -10.21 -27.95
CA ILE A 216 1.63 -8.97 -27.23
C ILE A 216 3.00 -8.39 -27.61
N ILE A 217 4.01 -9.22 -27.83
CA ILE A 217 5.33 -8.77 -28.30
C ILE A 217 5.26 -8.08 -29.68
N LYS A 218 4.27 -8.44 -30.51
CA LYS A 218 4.03 -7.77 -31.80
C LYS A 218 3.27 -6.45 -31.62
N LEU A 219 2.27 -6.43 -30.73
CA LEU A 219 1.44 -5.24 -30.49
C LEU A 219 2.18 -4.15 -29.71
N LYS A 220 3.09 -4.53 -28.81
CA LYS A 220 3.91 -3.63 -27.99
C LYS A 220 3.12 -2.53 -27.28
N PHE A 221 1.99 -2.89 -26.67
CA PHE A 221 1.22 -1.95 -25.84
C PHE A 221 2.11 -1.29 -24.80
N PRO A 222 2.03 0.04 -24.58
CA PRO A 222 2.95 0.78 -23.74
C PRO A 222 2.76 0.52 -22.24
N TYR A 223 1.58 0.02 -21.82
CA TYR A 223 1.24 -0.19 -20.43
C TYR A 223 0.69 -1.59 -20.19
N CYS A 224 0.89 -2.09 -18.98
CA CYS A 224 0.19 -3.26 -18.50
C CYS A 224 -0.24 -3.14 -17.04
N THR A 225 -1.28 -3.88 -16.69
CA THR A 225 -1.79 -4.03 -15.32
C THR A 225 -2.13 -5.49 -15.09
N ILE A 226 -1.58 -6.06 -14.03
CA ILE A 226 -1.75 -7.45 -13.63
C ILE A 226 -2.56 -7.48 -12.35
N VAL A 227 -3.64 -8.24 -12.36
CA VAL A 227 -4.55 -8.41 -11.23
C VAL A 227 -4.48 -9.86 -10.76
N ASN A 228 -3.97 -10.06 -9.56
CA ASN A 228 -3.76 -11.37 -8.93
C ASN A 228 -5.09 -12.08 -8.64
N THR A 229 -6.04 -11.39 -8.01
CA THR A 229 -7.33 -11.98 -7.59
C THR A 229 -8.11 -12.61 -8.72
N SER A 230 -8.02 -12.04 -9.92
CA SER A 230 -8.66 -12.56 -11.13
C SER A 230 -7.70 -13.32 -12.05
N SER A 231 -6.39 -13.33 -11.75
CA SER A 231 -5.33 -13.87 -12.61
C SER A 231 -5.41 -13.36 -14.05
N ILE A 232 -5.57 -12.04 -14.22
CA ILE A 232 -5.70 -11.39 -15.52
C ILE A 232 -4.57 -10.38 -15.72
N ILE A 233 -4.06 -10.32 -16.95
CA ILE A 233 -3.15 -9.29 -17.45
C ILE A 233 -3.92 -8.43 -18.45
N TYR A 234 -3.92 -7.13 -18.24
CA TYR A 234 -4.41 -6.15 -19.17
C TYR A 234 -3.22 -5.45 -19.81
N PHE A 235 -3.15 -5.43 -21.14
CA PHE A 235 -2.22 -4.60 -21.91
C PHE A 235 -3.01 -3.50 -22.59
N TYR A 236 -2.52 -2.26 -22.58
CA TYR A 236 -3.32 -1.12 -23.06
C TYR A 236 -2.49 0.12 -23.40
N GLN A 237 -3.18 1.12 -23.98
CA GLN A 237 -2.67 2.46 -24.27
C GLN A 237 -3.50 3.56 -23.59
#